data_AF-A0A8J3MUY7-F1
#
_entry.id   AF-A0A8J3MUY7-F1
#
_cell.length_a   1.000
_cell.length_b   1.000
_cell.length_c   1.000
_cell.angle_alpha   90.00
_cell.angle_beta   90.00
_cell.angle_gamma   90.00
#
_symmetry.space_group_name_H-M   'P 1'
#
loop_
_entity.id
_entity.type
_entity.pdbx_description
1 polymer ?
#
loop_
_entity_poly.entity_id
_entity_poly.type
_entity_poly.pdbx_seq_one_letter_code
_entity_poly.pdbx_strand_id
1 'polypeptide(L)'
;MHLHDTLQVCLYALASWQPKHLLKSNHPILGDVAFCSHCQTTSEVITWLQQKAPAFLDKQALLVIDAQQSAIYLADVSEKLPAYWIHYRGKMPAHTDECCQSSTENTKANGSRTNKVKKQ
;
A
#
# COMPACT_ATOMS: atom_id res chain seq x y z
N MET A 1 19.19 12.73 5.04
CA MET A 1 19.89 11.48 4.71
C MET A 1 19.25 10.91 3.47
N HIS A 2 20.06 10.58 2.46
CA HIS A 2 19.60 10.07 1.18
C HIS A 2 20.26 8.72 0.92
N LEU A 3 19.46 7.73 0.52
CA LEU A 3 19.94 6.42 0.10
C LEU A 3 19.32 6.13 -1.27
N HIS A 4 20.17 5.93 -2.27
CA HIS A 4 19.80 5.64 -3.64
C HIS A 4 20.21 4.21 -3.97
N ASP A 5 19.26 3.30 -3.94
CA ASP A 5 19.45 1.86 -4.13
C ASP A 5 18.10 1.23 -4.51
N THR A 6 18.04 -0.08 -4.63
CA THR A 6 16.79 -0.83 -4.79
C THR A 6 15.79 -0.53 -3.67
N LEU A 7 14.50 -0.63 -3.99
CA LEU A 7 13.42 -0.49 -3.00
C LEU A 7 13.62 -1.46 -1.84
N GLN A 8 14.08 -2.68 -2.11
CA GLN A 8 14.40 -3.68 -1.10
C GLN A 8 15.42 -3.15 -0.09
N VAL A 9 16.56 -2.65 -0.56
CA VAL A 9 17.62 -2.12 0.31
C VAL A 9 17.11 -0.91 1.09
N CYS A 10 16.36 -0.02 0.46
CA CYS A 10 15.75 1.13 1.12
C CYS A 10 14.81 0.73 2.26
N LEU A 11 13.96 -0.28 2.05
CA LEU A 11 13.04 -0.79 3.06
C LEU A 11 13.78 -1.50 4.20
N TYR A 12 14.80 -2.32 3.90
CA TYR A 12 15.60 -2.96 4.94
C TYR A 12 16.39 -1.95 5.77
N ALA A 13 16.98 -0.93 5.13
CA ALA A 13 17.65 0.16 5.83
C ALA A 13 16.68 0.87 6.79
N LEU A 14 15.49 1.21 6.31
CA LEU A 14 14.44 1.82 7.13
C LEU A 14 14.03 0.95 8.32
N ALA A 15 13.81 -0.35 8.09
CA ALA A 15 13.45 -1.31 9.13
C ALA A 15 14.56 -1.47 10.17
N SER A 16 15.83 -1.44 9.75
CA SER A 16 16.98 -1.57 10.64
C SER A 16 17.16 -0.36 11.56
N TRP A 17 16.88 0.84 11.06
CA TRP A 17 17.05 2.05 11.86
C TRP A 17 15.89 2.27 12.81
N GLN A 18 14.66 2.10 12.34
CA GLN A 18 13.46 2.43 13.09
C GLN A 18 12.33 1.44 12.78
N PRO A 19 12.27 0.30 13.49
CA PRO A 19 11.28 -0.75 13.22
C PRO A 19 9.83 -0.33 13.47
N LYS A 20 9.60 0.84 14.09
CA LYS A 20 8.28 1.38 14.43
C LYS A 20 7.75 2.40 13.40
N HIS A 21 8.46 2.61 12.29
CA HIS A 21 7.98 3.48 11.22
C HIS A 21 6.79 2.86 10.50
N LEU A 22 5.84 3.72 10.17
CA LEU A 22 4.66 3.36 9.40
C LEU A 22 4.78 3.96 8.01
N LEU A 23 4.58 3.13 6.99
CA LEU A 23 4.56 3.50 5.59
C LEU A 23 3.12 3.68 5.14
N LYS A 24 2.86 4.78 4.43
CA LYS A 24 1.60 5.00 3.72
C LYS A 24 1.88 4.92 2.22
N SER A 25 1.14 4.05 1.53
CA SER A 25 1.20 3.89 0.09
C SER A 25 0.60 5.12 -0.62
N ASN A 26 1.21 5.52 -1.73
CA ASN A 26 0.66 6.54 -2.62
C ASN A 26 -0.06 5.85 -3.79
N HIS A 27 -1.37 5.62 -3.63
CA HIS A 27 -2.18 4.87 -4.59
C HIS A 27 -2.13 5.41 -6.03
N PRO A 28 -2.13 6.74 -6.28
CA PRO A 28 -1.90 7.30 -7.62
C PRO A 28 -0.60 6.86 -8.31
N ILE A 29 0.44 6.50 -7.56
CA ILE A 29 1.75 6.11 -8.10
C ILE A 29 1.89 4.59 -8.18
N LEU A 30 1.39 3.89 -7.16
CA LEU A 30 1.55 2.44 -7.01
C LEU A 30 0.46 1.63 -7.71
N GLY A 31 -0.71 2.23 -7.99
CA GLY A 31 -1.84 1.55 -8.62
C GLY A 31 -2.25 0.30 -7.84
N ASP A 32 -2.38 -0.83 -8.54
CA ASP A 32 -2.75 -2.13 -7.95
C ASP A 32 -1.69 -2.69 -6.99
N VAL A 33 -0.48 -2.12 -7.02
CA VAL A 33 0.62 -2.46 -6.10
C VAL A 33 0.53 -1.63 -4.80
N ALA A 34 -0.47 -0.76 -4.66
CA ALA A 34 -0.72 -0.06 -3.42
C ALA A 34 -1.41 -0.99 -2.41
N PHE A 35 -0.95 -1.01 -1.16
CA PHE A 35 -1.75 -1.58 -0.08
C PHE A 35 -2.83 -0.58 0.34
N CYS A 36 -4.06 -1.07 0.50
CA CYS A 36 -5.24 -0.28 0.80
C CYS A 36 -5.41 0.00 2.30
N SER A 37 -4.66 -0.72 3.14
CA SER A 37 -4.77 -0.64 4.60
C SER A 37 -4.06 0.60 5.16
N HIS A 38 -4.61 1.12 6.27
CA HIS A 38 -3.98 2.11 7.14
C HIS A 38 -2.49 1.79 7.36
N CYS A 39 -1.67 2.84 7.52
CA CYS A 39 -0.20 2.80 7.43
C CYS A 39 0.42 1.52 7.99
N GLN A 40 1.23 0.82 7.19
CA GLN A 40 1.82 -0.47 7.57
C GLN A 40 3.25 -0.33 8.05
N THR A 41 3.70 -1.23 8.92
CA THR A 41 5.10 -1.26 9.32
C THR A 41 5.99 -1.62 8.13
N THR A 42 7.25 -1.19 8.17
CA THR A 42 8.21 -1.52 7.11
C THR A 42 8.33 -3.03 6.86
N SER A 43 8.31 -3.84 7.91
CA SER A 43 8.35 -5.30 7.78
C SER A 43 7.12 -5.88 7.07
N GLU A 44 5.92 -5.38 7.39
CA GLU A 44 4.68 -5.80 6.72
C GLU A 44 4.70 -5.44 5.23
N VAL A 45 5.19 -4.23 4.89
CA VAL A 45 5.31 -3.81 3.49
C VAL A 45 6.29 -4.69 2.72
N ILE A 46 7.44 -5.06 3.31
CA ILE A 46 8.39 -5.98 2.68
C ILE A 46 7.72 -7.33 2.41
N THR A 47 7.05 -7.92 3.41
CA THR A 47 6.35 -9.20 3.25
C THR A 47 5.25 -9.12 2.20
N TRP A 48 4.47 -8.03 2.19
CA TRP A 48 3.42 -7.81 1.21
C TRP A 48 3.97 -7.71 -0.22
N LEU A 49 5.05 -6.95 -0.43
CA LEU A 49 5.69 -6.82 -1.73
C LEU A 49 6.29 -8.15 -2.21
N GLN A 50 6.96 -8.90 -1.33
CA GLN A 50 7.50 -10.22 -1.67
C GLN A 50 6.43 -11.19 -2.18
N GLN A 51 5.22 -11.11 -1.62
CA GLN A 51 4.11 -11.98 -1.99
C GLN A 51 3.34 -11.51 -3.23
N LYS A 52 3.12 -10.20 -3.37
CA LYS A 52 2.23 -9.63 -4.40
C LYS A 52 2.97 -9.16 -5.64
N ALA A 53 4.15 -8.58 -5.49
CA ALA A 53 4.89 -7.97 -6.56
C ALA A 53 6.41 -7.98 -6.26
N PRO A 54 7.06 -9.15 -6.23
CA PRO A 54 8.47 -9.26 -5.85
C PRO A 54 9.39 -8.46 -6.77
N ALA A 55 9.12 -8.42 -8.07
CA ALA A 55 9.87 -7.61 -9.03
C ALA A 55 9.84 -6.10 -8.73
N PHE A 56 8.91 -5.64 -7.89
CA PHE A 56 8.82 -4.26 -7.48
C PHE A 56 9.90 -3.88 -6.45
N LEU A 57 10.44 -4.87 -5.73
CA LEU A 57 11.52 -4.70 -4.75
C LEU A 57 12.86 -4.37 -5.41
N ASP A 58 13.06 -4.81 -6.66
CA ASP A 58 14.28 -4.58 -7.43
C ASP A 58 14.30 -3.21 -8.13
N LYS A 59 13.21 -2.43 -8.05
CA LYS A 59 13.12 -1.11 -8.69
C LYS A 59 14.05 -0.11 -8.02
N GLN A 60 14.58 0.82 -8.82
CA GLN A 60 15.41 1.89 -8.28
C GLN A 60 14.59 2.84 -7.43
N ALA A 61 15.08 3.08 -6.21
CA ALA A 61 14.41 3.87 -5.21
C ALA A 61 15.35 4.90 -4.58
N LEU A 62 14.75 6.00 -4.14
CA LEU A 62 15.43 7.03 -3.37
C LEU A 62 14.70 7.17 -2.03
N LEU A 63 15.35 6.73 -0.96
CA LEU A 63 14.93 6.98 0.40
C LEU A 63 15.46 8.35 0.85
N VAL A 64 14.55 9.25 1.19
CA VAL A 64 14.83 10.56 1.77
C VAL A 64 14.33 10.59 3.21
N ILE A 65 15.23 10.93 4.14
CA ILE A 65 14.89 11.20 5.56
C ILE A 65 15.63 12.47 5.96
N ASP A 66 14.92 13.59 6.02
CA ASP A 66 15.44 14.87 6.47
C ASP A 66 14.50 15.55 7.48
N ALA A 67 14.77 16.80 7.85
CA ALA A 67 13.98 17.53 8.84
C ALA A 67 12.58 17.91 8.32
N GLN A 68 12.39 17.96 7.00
CA GLN A 68 11.15 18.37 6.34
C GLN A 68 10.30 17.18 5.89
N GLN A 69 10.94 16.09 5.45
CA GLN A 69 10.24 14.94 4.89
C GLN A 69 10.96 13.61 5.16
N SER A 70 10.14 12.57 5.28
CA SER A 70 10.58 11.18 5.26
C SER A 70 9.74 10.44 4.21
N ALA A 71 10.35 10.06 3.09
CA ALA A 71 9.64 9.46 1.97
C ALA A 71 10.54 8.55 1.12
N ILE A 72 9.91 7.64 0.37
CA ILE A 72 10.59 6.78 -0.61
C ILE A 72 10.02 7.11 -1.99
N TYR A 73 10.89 7.49 -2.90
CA TYR A 73 10.58 7.73 -4.32
C TYR A 73 11.00 6.51 -5.14
N LEU A 74 10.29 6.25 -6.22
CA LEU A 74 10.68 5.23 -7.21
C LEU A 74 11.10 5.97 -8.46
N ALA A 75 12.40 5.98 -8.75
CA ALA A 75 12.97 6.74 -9.86
C ALA A 75 12.32 6.35 -11.20
N ASP A 76 12.04 5.06 -11.36
CA ASP A 76 11.45 4.50 -12.59
C ASP A 76 9.96 4.83 -12.78
N VAL A 77 9.29 5.38 -11.76
CA VAL A 77 7.84 5.64 -11.78
C VAL A 77 7.54 7.13 -11.63
N SER A 78 8.15 7.79 -10.65
CA SER A 78 7.95 9.22 -10.39
C SER A 78 9.06 9.78 -9.51
N GLU A 79 9.77 10.77 -10.05
CA GLU A 79 10.75 11.57 -9.30
C GLU A 79 10.09 12.69 -8.48
N LYS A 80 8.83 13.03 -8.80
CA LYS A 80 8.13 14.18 -8.18
C LYS A 80 7.25 13.79 -7.02
N LEU A 81 6.69 12.58 -7.03
CA LEU A 81 5.75 12.10 -6.03
C LEU A 81 6.31 10.83 -5.39
N PRO A 82 6.36 10.75 -4.05
CA PRO A 82 6.88 9.57 -3.40
C PRO A 82 5.90 8.41 -3.57
N ALA A 83 6.45 7.21 -3.72
CA ALA A 83 5.68 5.98 -3.69
C ALA A 83 5.20 5.66 -2.26
N TYR A 84 6.02 5.98 -1.26
CA TYR A 84 5.69 5.77 0.14
C TYR A 84 6.01 6.99 0.99
N TRP A 85 5.08 7.36 1.86
CA TRP A 85 5.29 8.34 2.92
C TRP A 85 5.65 7.62 4.21
N ILE A 86 6.70 8.09 4.90
CA ILE A 86 7.16 7.51 6.16
C ILE A 86 6.65 8.37 7.31
N HIS A 87 5.88 7.75 8.19
CA HIS A 87 5.31 8.36 9.38
C HIS A 87 5.93 7.78 10.65
N TYR A 88 6.22 8.66 11.61
CA TYR A 88 6.62 8.30 12.96
C TYR A 88 5.36 8.16 13.82
N ARG A 89 5.27 7.09 14.62
CA ARG A 89 4.09 6.78 15.46
C ARG A 89 3.68 7.90 16.44
N GLY A 90 4.55 8.88 16.72
CA GLY A 90 4.25 10.06 17.55
C GLY A 90 3.75 11.30 16.80
N LYS A 91 3.70 11.28 15.47
CA LYS A 91 3.25 12.39 14.60
C LYS A 91 2.24 11.92 13.54
N MET A 92 1.39 10.95 13.88
CA MET A 92 0.24 10.64 13.01
C MET A 92 -0.79 11.77 13.14
N PRO A 93 -1.19 12.44 12.05
CA PRO A 93 -2.42 13.21 12.08
C PRO A 93 -3.57 12.25 12.41
N ALA A 94 -4.49 12.67 13.29
CA ALA A 94 -5.67 11.89 13.62
C ALA A 94 -6.40 11.53 12.31
N HIS A 95 -6.44 10.25 11.96
CA HIS A 95 -7.07 9.80 10.74
C HIS A 95 -8.59 9.89 10.88
N THR A 96 -9.25 10.55 9.94
CA THR A 96 -10.64 10.24 9.58
C THR A 96 -10.64 8.97 8.74
N ASP A 97 -11.23 7.91 9.30
CA ASP A 97 -11.39 6.59 8.70
C ASP A 97 -12.32 6.62 7.47
N GLU A 98 -11.76 6.82 6.27
CA GLU A 98 -12.48 6.53 5.02
C GLU A 98 -11.52 5.95 3.97
N CYS A 99 -11.13 4.68 4.13
CA CYS A 99 -10.62 3.91 3.00
C CYS A 99 -10.71 2.40 3.25
N CYS A 100 -11.90 1.88 3.57
CA CYS A 100 -12.22 0.45 3.43
C CYS A 100 -13.74 0.24 3.55
N GLN A 101 -14.51 0.78 2.60
CA GLN A 101 -15.81 0.22 2.27
C GLN A 101 -15.70 -0.54 0.95
N SER A 102 -14.91 -1.61 0.94
CA SER A 102 -15.07 -2.64 -0.08
C SER A 102 -16.29 -3.48 0.28
N SER A 103 -17.35 -3.24 -0.49
CA SER A 103 -18.20 -4.29 -1.05
C SER A 103 -19.10 -5.08 -0.10
N THR A 104 -20.33 -4.59 0.08
CA THR A 104 -21.49 -5.46 0.27
C THR A 104 -22.53 -5.20 -0.81
N GLU A 105 -23.12 -6.30 -1.30
CA GLU A 105 -24.34 -6.40 -2.13
C GLU A 105 -24.25 -6.14 -3.64
N ASN A 106 -24.25 -7.20 -4.47
CA ASN A 106 -25.49 -7.94 -4.71
C ASN A 106 -25.29 -9.18 -5.62
N THR A 107 -25.48 -10.35 -5.02
CA THR A 107 -25.84 -11.59 -5.72
C THR A 107 -27.28 -11.43 -6.22
N LYS A 108 -27.49 -11.23 -7.52
CA LYS A 108 -28.76 -11.55 -8.17
C LYS A 108 -28.56 -12.67 -9.17
N ALA A 109 -28.82 -13.87 -8.68
CA ALA A 109 -29.04 -15.07 -9.47
C ALA A 109 -30.19 -14.84 -10.47
N ASN A 110 -29.90 -15.03 -11.75
CA ASN A 110 -30.86 -15.06 -12.83
C ASN A 110 -31.29 -16.52 -13.12
N GLY A 111 -32.61 -16.74 -13.28
CA GLY A 111 -33.23 -17.95 -13.85
C GLY A 111 -33.46 -19.08 -12.85
N SER A 112 -34.59 -19.81 -12.81
CA SER A 112 -35.60 -20.04 -13.83
C SER A 112 -36.88 -20.67 -13.22
N ARG A 113 -37.99 -20.45 -13.94
CA ARG A 113 -39.32 -21.09 -13.90
C ARG A 113 -39.39 -22.53 -13.37
N THR A 114 -40.48 -22.89 -12.67
CA THR A 114 -41.57 -23.74 -13.23
C THR A 114 -42.77 -23.96 -12.27
N ASN A 115 -43.96 -23.94 -12.89
CA ASN A 115 -45.19 -24.73 -12.67
C ASN A 115 -45.97 -24.69 -11.35
N LYS A 116 -47.10 -23.96 -11.37
CA LYS A 116 -48.32 -24.32 -10.62
C LYS A 116 -49.30 -25.04 -11.57
N VAL A 117 -49.43 -26.35 -11.40
CA VAL A 117 -50.54 -27.15 -11.92
C VAL A 117 -51.73 -26.95 -10.98
N LYS A 118 -52.84 -26.45 -11.50
CA LYS A 118 -54.14 -26.38 -10.81
C LYS A 118 -54.98 -27.53 -11.35
N LYS A 119 -55.23 -28.55 -10.54
CA LYS A 119 -56.20 -29.62 -10.80
C LYS A 119 -57.38 -29.41 -9.87
N GLN A 120 -58.57 -29.23 -10.47
CA GLN A 120 -59.86 -29.58 -9.86
C GLN A 120 -60.22 -30.97 -10.36
#